data_AF-L7FEA4-F1
#
_entry.id   AF-L7FEA4-F1
#
_cell.length_a   1.000
_cell.length_b   1.000
_cell.length_c   1.000
_cell.angle_alpha   90.00
_cell.angle_beta   90.00
_cell.angle_gamma   90.00
#
_symmetry.space_group_name_H-M   'P 1'
#
loop_
_entity.id
_entity.type
_entity.pdbx_description
1 polymer ?
#
loop_
_entity_poly.entity_id
_entity_poly.type
_entity_poly.pdbx_seq_one_letter_code
_entity_poly.pdbx_strand_id
1 'polypeptide(L)'
;MISSTRRRTSGALLGASVLALSAFFSAPAQAAQDATCGVLAPGASATAQAAVNAACSQIGVWYSWGGGHGASPGASYGYYDGSDPDSLHDNERKGFDCSGFVRYAYAQATGRDLINGTADDQFHSSQASARFSASQGSAPLLPGDLMFWGSGHVHHVAMYLGGGQMVEAYESGTHIRVAPVRTGGDYAGAIRINGSGTPTPPPANGGTTFETWGTGVRTHRTPSVGGAVVDTFAGPTQVSVQCQQHAESVTAEGYTNDIWSKLADGSWLTNIYIKGPASLPGIPDCGGSSTPPPSSGSKPFQTWGTGVRTHSEPNVNAGVVDYFAQPTTVNVVCQAHAQEVTAEGYTNDAWAKLTNGSWMTNIYIKGGAWLAGVPTC
;
A
#
# COMPACT_ATOMS: atom_id res chain seq x y z
N MET A 1 0.85 -110.60 21.99
CA MET A 1 2.29 -110.60 21.65
C MET A 1 2.72 -109.15 21.50
N ILE A 2 3.52 -108.65 22.46
CA ILE A 2 4.95 -108.32 22.28
C ILE A 2 5.10 -107.22 21.22
N SER A 3 5.32 -105.93 21.53
CA SER A 3 6.41 -105.27 22.27
C SER A 3 7.13 -104.33 21.29
N SER A 4 7.68 -103.25 21.84
CA SER A 4 8.87 -102.50 21.38
C SER A 4 8.65 -101.15 20.70
N THR A 5 9.42 -100.06 20.92
CA THR A 5 10.33 -99.56 21.99
C THR A 5 10.79 -98.16 21.52
N ARG A 6 10.76 -97.13 22.41
CA ARG A 6 11.67 -95.93 22.52
C ARG A 6 11.91 -95.00 21.30
N ARG A 7 12.46 -93.77 21.41
CA ARG A 7 12.46 -92.61 22.34
C ARG A 7 13.39 -91.56 21.67
N ARG A 8 13.12 -90.26 21.91
CA ARG A 8 14.00 -89.06 21.75
C ARG A 8 14.18 -88.57 20.30
N THR A 9 14.06 -87.29 19.98
CA THR A 9 14.90 -86.16 20.43
C THR A 9 14.24 -84.77 20.33
N SER A 10 14.73 -83.86 21.16
CA SER A 10 14.32 -82.46 21.39
C SER A 10 14.53 -81.51 20.20
N GLY A 11 13.78 -80.39 20.21
CA GLY A 11 14.06 -79.20 19.38
C GLY A 11 13.02 -78.12 19.61
N ALA A 12 13.21 -77.31 20.65
CA ALA A 12 12.40 -76.13 20.95
C ALA A 12 12.74 -74.97 20.01
N LEU A 13 11.73 -74.22 19.56
CA LEU A 13 11.84 -72.79 19.22
C LEU A 13 10.47 -72.15 19.47
N LEU A 14 10.36 -71.43 20.59
CA LEU A 14 9.27 -70.53 20.92
C LEU A 14 9.36 -69.30 20.02
N GLY A 15 8.43 -69.16 19.06
CA GLY A 15 8.17 -67.91 18.36
C GLY A 15 6.93 -67.25 18.96
N ALA A 16 7.13 -66.29 19.87
CA ALA A 16 6.05 -65.46 20.39
C ALA A 16 5.46 -64.62 19.24
N SER A 17 4.24 -64.97 18.81
CA SER A 17 3.48 -64.16 17.87
C SER A 17 2.75 -63.07 18.66
N VAL A 18 3.28 -61.85 18.61
CA VAL A 18 2.62 -60.66 19.14
C VAL A 18 1.50 -60.28 18.17
N LEU A 19 0.25 -60.59 18.54
CA LEU A 19 -0.95 -60.05 17.91
C LEU A 19 -1.01 -58.55 18.21
N ALA A 20 -0.55 -57.72 17.28
CA ALA A 20 -0.75 -56.29 17.32
C ALA A 20 -2.23 -55.99 16.99
N LEU A 21 -3.06 -55.79 18.02
CA LEU A 21 -4.38 -55.18 17.88
C LEU A 21 -4.21 -53.79 17.26
N SER A 22 -4.61 -53.63 16.00
CA SER A 22 -4.70 -52.34 15.34
C SER A 22 -5.90 -51.58 15.93
N ALA A 23 -5.65 -50.81 16.99
CA ALA A 23 -6.59 -49.82 17.47
C ALA A 23 -6.72 -48.73 16.39
N PHE A 24 -7.87 -48.69 15.69
CA PHE A 24 -8.27 -47.51 14.95
C PHE A 24 -8.56 -46.40 15.96
N PHE A 25 -7.54 -45.61 16.26
CA PHE A 25 -7.75 -44.29 16.84
C PHE A 25 -8.45 -43.46 15.76
N SER A 26 -9.77 -43.32 15.88
CA SER A 26 -10.46 -42.18 15.29
C SER A 26 -9.78 -40.95 15.86
N ALA A 27 -8.99 -40.27 15.04
CA ALA A 27 -8.49 -38.94 15.37
C ALA A 27 -9.72 -38.10 15.75
N PRO A 28 -9.68 -37.37 16.88
CA PRO A 28 -10.74 -36.42 17.15
C PRO A 28 -10.82 -35.50 15.94
N ALA A 29 -12.04 -35.26 15.44
CA ALA A 29 -12.27 -34.20 14.47
C ALA A 29 -11.53 -32.97 14.99
N GLN A 30 -10.57 -32.48 14.21
CA GLN A 30 -9.79 -31.30 14.55
C GLN A 30 -10.80 -30.21 14.92
N ALA A 31 -10.90 -29.87 16.20
CA ALA A 31 -11.66 -28.72 16.63
C ALA A 31 -11.15 -27.55 15.79
N ALA A 32 -12.06 -26.89 15.08
CA ALA A 32 -11.77 -25.75 14.24
C ALA A 32 -10.85 -24.82 15.04
N GLN A 33 -9.62 -24.64 14.55
CA GLN A 33 -8.72 -23.68 15.17
C GLN A 33 -9.44 -22.34 15.16
N ASP A 34 -9.59 -21.73 16.34
CA ASP A 34 -10.10 -20.38 16.51
C ASP A 34 -9.46 -19.50 15.44
N ALA A 35 -10.25 -19.13 14.42
CA ALA A 35 -9.78 -18.28 13.37
C ALA A 35 -9.51 -16.92 14.01
N THR A 36 -8.23 -16.66 14.30
CA THR A 36 -7.78 -15.35 14.71
C THR A 36 -8.22 -14.36 13.63
N CYS A 37 -8.89 -13.29 14.05
CA CYS A 37 -9.36 -12.28 13.11
C CYS A 37 -8.17 -11.74 12.31
N GLY A 38 -8.27 -11.75 10.98
CA GLY A 38 -7.22 -11.27 10.09
C GLY A 38 -7.54 -11.56 8.63
N VAL A 39 -6.54 -11.40 7.76
CA VAL A 39 -6.65 -11.80 6.35
C VAL A 39 -6.34 -13.29 6.24
N LEU A 40 -7.37 -14.08 5.92
CA LEU A 40 -7.38 -15.55 5.97
C LEU A 40 -7.36 -16.19 4.57
N ALA A 41 -7.20 -15.40 3.52
CA ALA A 41 -6.98 -15.87 2.15
C ALA A 41 -6.08 -14.92 1.35
N PRO A 42 -5.38 -15.38 0.30
CA PRO A 42 -4.66 -14.51 -0.62
C PRO A 42 -5.57 -13.56 -1.40
N GLY A 43 -4.97 -12.53 -2.02
CA GLY A 43 -5.64 -11.63 -2.97
C GLY A 43 -6.22 -10.36 -2.34
N ALA A 44 -6.08 -10.16 -1.02
CA ALA A 44 -6.38 -8.88 -0.40
C ALA A 44 -5.47 -7.77 -0.99
N SER A 45 -6.05 -6.63 -1.34
CA SER A 45 -5.27 -5.41 -1.62
C SER A 45 -4.67 -4.84 -0.33
N ALA A 46 -3.70 -3.94 -0.42
CA ALA A 46 -3.13 -3.28 0.76
C ALA A 46 -4.19 -2.54 1.58
N THR A 47 -5.12 -1.82 0.93
CA THR A 47 -6.24 -1.15 1.60
C THR A 47 -7.17 -2.16 2.28
N ALA A 48 -7.49 -3.25 1.61
CA ALA A 48 -8.33 -4.29 2.17
C ALA A 48 -7.68 -4.97 3.39
N GLN A 49 -6.37 -5.25 3.32
CA GLN A 49 -5.59 -5.75 4.45
C GLN A 49 -5.62 -4.79 5.64
N ALA A 50 -5.43 -3.48 5.40
CA ALA A 50 -5.50 -2.48 6.44
C ALA A 50 -6.90 -2.36 7.06
N ALA A 51 -7.95 -2.44 6.24
CA ALA A 51 -9.34 -2.41 6.70
C ALA A 51 -9.65 -3.64 7.56
N VAL A 52 -9.22 -4.83 7.13
CA VAL A 52 -9.36 -6.05 7.92
C VAL A 52 -8.61 -5.94 9.26
N ASN A 53 -7.37 -5.44 9.25
CA ASN A 53 -6.60 -5.25 10.49
C ASN A 53 -7.30 -4.26 11.44
N ALA A 54 -7.84 -3.15 10.92
CA ALA A 54 -8.60 -2.18 11.70
C ALA A 54 -9.88 -2.80 12.27
N ALA A 55 -10.64 -3.54 11.46
CA ALA A 55 -11.84 -4.26 11.89
C ALA A 55 -11.51 -5.26 13.02
N CYS A 56 -10.44 -6.06 12.84
CA CYS A 56 -10.00 -7.05 13.81
C CYS A 56 -9.47 -6.46 15.12
N SER A 57 -8.96 -5.22 15.10
CA SER A 57 -8.59 -4.51 16.33
C SER A 57 -9.77 -4.18 17.24
N GLN A 58 -11.00 -4.28 16.73
CA GLN A 58 -12.23 -3.98 17.47
C GLN A 58 -12.94 -5.23 17.98
N ILE A 59 -12.37 -6.43 17.84
CA ILE A 59 -12.96 -7.65 18.41
C ILE A 59 -13.21 -7.46 19.91
N GLY A 60 -14.44 -7.78 20.35
CA GLY A 60 -14.85 -7.58 21.74
C GLY A 60 -15.32 -6.17 22.08
N VAL A 61 -15.36 -5.22 21.14
CA VAL A 61 -16.10 -3.96 21.30
C VAL A 61 -17.60 -4.24 21.21
N TRP A 62 -18.43 -3.50 21.94
CA TRP A 62 -19.88 -3.68 21.94
C TRP A 62 -20.49 -3.37 20.56
N TYR A 63 -21.54 -4.12 20.21
CA TYR A 63 -22.54 -3.60 19.29
C TYR A 63 -23.29 -2.43 19.96
N SER A 64 -23.65 -1.42 19.17
CA SER A 64 -24.52 -0.35 19.61
C SER A 64 -25.33 0.18 18.42
N TRP A 65 -26.66 0.10 18.47
CA TRP A 65 -27.54 0.53 17.39
C TRP A 65 -27.38 2.02 17.05
N GLY A 66 -27.02 2.35 15.81
CA GLY A 66 -26.65 3.72 15.39
C GLY A 66 -25.23 4.13 15.78
N GLY A 67 -24.47 3.25 16.43
CA GLY A 67 -23.09 3.47 16.84
C GLY A 67 -22.14 3.51 15.65
N GLY A 68 -21.15 4.39 15.66
CA GLY A 68 -20.20 4.54 14.56
C GLY A 68 -20.57 5.62 13.53
N HIS A 69 -21.69 6.33 13.74
CA HIS A 69 -22.24 7.34 12.82
C HIS A 69 -21.98 8.79 13.24
N GLY A 70 -21.03 9.02 14.16
CA GLY A 70 -20.59 10.36 14.53
C GLY A 70 -19.95 11.13 13.36
N ALA A 71 -19.66 12.42 13.59
CA ALA A 71 -19.04 13.31 12.61
C ALA A 71 -17.69 12.79 12.08
N SER A 72 -16.95 12.06 12.93
CA SER A 72 -15.76 11.30 12.55
C SER A 72 -16.03 9.81 12.71
N PRO A 73 -15.50 8.94 11.82
CA PRO A 73 -15.62 7.49 11.97
C PRO A 73 -14.97 6.98 13.26
N GLY A 74 -15.68 6.14 14.00
CA GLY A 74 -15.22 5.59 15.28
C GLY A 74 -16.36 5.26 16.23
N ALA A 75 -16.09 4.43 17.23
CA ALA A 75 -17.11 3.95 18.15
C ALA A 75 -17.84 5.11 18.83
N SER A 76 -19.16 5.05 18.89
CA SER A 76 -20.01 6.05 19.54
C SER A 76 -21.10 5.37 20.35
N TYR A 77 -21.78 6.14 21.19
CA TYR A 77 -23.03 5.66 21.77
C TYR A 77 -24.10 5.59 20.68
N GLY A 78 -24.95 4.58 20.81
CA GLY A 78 -26.11 4.37 19.98
C GLY A 78 -27.37 4.93 20.62
N TYR A 79 -28.51 4.38 20.25
CA TYR A 79 -29.80 4.71 20.83
C TYR A 79 -30.70 3.48 20.90
N TYR A 80 -31.69 3.54 21.78
CA TYR A 80 -32.72 2.51 21.88
C TYR A 80 -33.62 2.53 20.64
N ASP A 81 -33.64 1.45 19.89
CA ASP A 81 -34.66 1.16 18.90
C ASP A 81 -35.90 0.64 19.63
N GLY A 82 -36.97 1.42 19.63
CA GLY A 82 -38.24 1.06 20.27
C GLY A 82 -38.90 -0.22 19.76
N SER A 83 -38.40 -0.77 18.64
CA SER A 83 -38.84 -2.06 18.10
C SER A 83 -37.97 -3.25 18.52
N ASP A 84 -36.77 -3.01 19.06
CA ASP A 84 -35.83 -4.03 19.51
C ASP A 84 -35.48 -3.87 21.00
N PRO A 85 -36.05 -4.71 21.89
CA PRO A 85 -35.74 -4.69 23.32
C PRO A 85 -34.26 -4.90 23.66
N ASP A 86 -33.48 -5.59 22.81
CA ASP A 86 -32.07 -5.85 23.09
C ASP A 86 -31.20 -4.59 22.94
N SER A 87 -31.72 -3.58 22.22
CA SER A 87 -31.09 -2.26 22.05
C SER A 87 -31.26 -1.33 23.26
N LEU A 88 -31.95 -1.76 24.33
CA LEU A 88 -32.27 -0.94 25.51
C LEU A 88 -31.06 -0.22 26.11
N HIS A 89 -29.88 -0.83 26.04
CA HIS A 89 -28.63 -0.32 26.62
C HIS A 89 -27.66 0.26 25.58
N ASP A 90 -28.07 0.44 24.33
CA ASP A 90 -27.16 0.91 23.28
C ASP A 90 -26.79 2.40 23.44
N ASN A 91 -27.65 3.18 24.09
CA ASN A 91 -27.33 4.53 24.57
C ASN A 91 -26.30 4.57 25.72
N GLU A 92 -26.02 3.43 26.36
CA GLU A 92 -25.05 3.28 27.46
C GLU A 92 -23.78 2.53 27.02
N ARG A 93 -23.79 1.90 25.85
CA ARG A 93 -22.68 1.12 25.28
C ARG A 93 -22.04 1.88 24.13
N LYS A 94 -20.77 2.25 24.30
CA LYS A 94 -19.97 2.83 23.23
C LYS A 94 -19.49 1.71 22.30
N GLY A 95 -19.92 1.75 21.04
CA GLY A 95 -19.74 0.65 20.10
C GLY A 95 -20.00 1.04 18.66
N PHE A 96 -20.30 0.03 17.86
CA PHE A 96 -20.65 0.17 16.44
C PHE A 96 -21.92 -0.60 16.11
N ASP A 97 -22.71 -0.11 15.17
CA ASP A 97 -23.60 -0.95 14.39
C ASP A 97 -22.86 -1.53 13.16
N CYS A 98 -23.57 -2.28 12.31
CA CYS A 98 -22.96 -2.96 11.17
C CYS A 98 -22.29 -1.99 10.17
N SER A 99 -23.00 -0.94 9.74
CA SER A 99 -22.51 0.04 8.77
C SER A 99 -21.46 0.98 9.36
N GLY A 100 -21.63 1.40 10.62
CA GLY A 100 -20.68 2.23 11.36
C GLY A 100 -19.37 1.49 11.59
N PHE A 101 -19.42 0.17 11.81
CA PHE A 101 -18.24 -0.68 11.97
C PHE A 101 -17.40 -0.74 10.69
N VAL A 102 -18.01 -1.09 9.56
CA VAL A 102 -17.26 -1.19 8.28
C VAL A 102 -16.84 0.19 7.76
N ARG A 103 -17.63 1.24 8.03
CA ARG A 103 -17.25 2.65 7.83
C ARG A 103 -15.96 2.98 8.57
N TYR A 104 -15.89 2.67 9.87
CA TYR A 104 -14.68 2.85 10.66
C TYR A 104 -13.50 2.07 10.09
N ALA A 105 -13.68 0.78 9.78
CA ALA A 105 -12.59 -0.05 9.28
C ALA A 105 -11.98 0.51 7.98
N TYR A 106 -12.83 0.88 7.02
CA TYR A 106 -12.36 1.50 5.78
C TYR A 106 -11.83 2.92 6.00
N ALA A 107 -12.39 3.70 6.93
CA ALA A 107 -11.84 5.01 7.28
C ALA A 107 -10.48 4.94 7.97
N GLN A 108 -10.18 3.90 8.75
CA GLN A 108 -8.83 3.68 9.28
C GLN A 108 -7.86 3.25 8.18
N ALA A 109 -8.32 2.41 7.25
CA ALA A 109 -7.50 1.95 6.13
C ALA A 109 -7.16 3.06 5.12
N THR A 110 -8.07 4.01 4.96
CA THR A 110 -7.99 5.06 3.92
C THR A 110 -7.70 6.45 4.49
N GLY A 111 -7.97 6.67 5.77
CA GLY A 111 -8.02 8.01 6.36
C GLY A 111 -9.15 8.89 5.82
N ARG A 112 -10.09 8.32 5.05
CA ARG A 112 -11.26 9.00 4.49
C ARG A 112 -12.55 8.29 4.84
N ASP A 113 -13.59 9.07 5.03
CA ASP A 113 -14.92 8.54 5.26
C ASP A 113 -15.63 8.22 3.92
N LEU A 114 -15.24 7.09 3.31
CA LEU A 114 -15.64 6.73 1.93
C LEU A 114 -17.06 6.15 1.82
N ILE A 115 -17.52 5.47 2.86
CA ILE A 115 -18.74 4.65 2.86
C ILE A 115 -19.65 5.04 4.02
N ASN A 116 -19.77 6.35 4.29
CA ASN A 116 -20.72 6.86 5.28
C ASN A 116 -22.17 6.55 4.87
N GLY A 117 -23.04 6.40 5.85
CA GLY A 117 -24.45 6.04 5.67
C GLY A 117 -24.75 4.62 6.14
N THR A 118 -26.00 4.22 5.92
CA THR A 118 -26.56 2.92 6.31
C THR A 118 -25.97 1.77 5.48
N ALA A 119 -26.24 0.52 5.86
CA ALA A 119 -25.86 -0.64 5.06
C ALA A 119 -26.42 -0.57 3.62
N ASP A 120 -27.62 -0.01 3.43
CA ASP A 120 -28.24 0.22 2.12
C ASP A 120 -27.51 1.28 1.30
N ASP A 121 -27.12 2.41 1.91
CA ASP A 121 -26.31 3.43 1.24
C ASP A 121 -24.96 2.84 0.77
N GLN A 122 -24.34 2.03 1.63
CA GLN A 122 -23.06 1.39 1.35
C GLN A 122 -23.15 0.36 0.22
N PHE A 123 -24.23 -0.44 0.17
CA PHE A 123 -24.46 -1.41 -0.90
C PHE A 123 -24.57 -0.72 -2.27
N HIS A 124 -25.21 0.45 -2.31
CA HIS A 124 -25.35 1.26 -3.52
C HIS A 124 -24.17 2.23 -3.77
N SER A 125 -23.13 2.17 -2.94
CA SER A 125 -22.02 3.13 -2.97
C SER A 125 -21.34 3.21 -4.34
N SER A 126 -21.08 4.44 -4.78
CA SER A 126 -20.25 4.71 -5.98
C SER A 126 -18.79 4.29 -5.80
N GLN A 127 -18.37 4.00 -4.56
CA GLN A 127 -17.02 3.51 -4.26
C GLN A 127 -16.84 2.04 -4.61
N ALA A 128 -17.87 1.29 -4.99
CA ALA A 128 -17.70 -0.12 -5.39
C ALA A 128 -16.96 -0.24 -6.74
N SER A 129 -15.77 -0.84 -6.75
CA SER A 129 -15.01 -1.20 -7.97
C SER A 129 -15.52 -2.48 -8.62
N ALA A 130 -16.11 -3.37 -7.83
CA ALA A 130 -16.80 -4.56 -8.32
C ALA A 130 -18.04 -4.85 -7.48
N ARG A 131 -19.00 -5.53 -8.09
CA ARG A 131 -20.23 -5.99 -7.44
C ARG A 131 -20.43 -7.47 -7.76
N PHE A 132 -20.84 -8.23 -6.76
CA PHE A 132 -21.06 -9.67 -6.84
C PHE A 132 -22.49 -9.97 -6.43
N SER A 133 -23.21 -10.70 -7.27
CA SER A 133 -24.59 -11.10 -6.99
C SER A 133 -24.65 -12.18 -5.91
N ALA A 134 -25.78 -12.27 -5.22
CA ALA A 134 -26.06 -13.33 -4.24
C ALA A 134 -25.75 -14.74 -4.77
N SER A 135 -26.08 -15.01 -6.04
CA SER A 135 -25.88 -16.32 -6.69
C SER A 135 -24.41 -16.74 -6.79
N GLN A 136 -23.48 -15.80 -6.76
CA GLN A 136 -22.04 -16.08 -6.80
C GLN A 136 -21.50 -16.49 -5.42
N GLY A 137 -22.27 -16.25 -4.35
CA GLY A 137 -21.86 -16.54 -2.98
C GLY A 137 -20.53 -15.88 -2.60
N SER A 138 -19.74 -16.56 -1.78
CA SER A 138 -18.41 -16.10 -1.35
C SER A 138 -17.27 -16.48 -2.29
N ALA A 139 -17.52 -17.28 -3.34
CA ALA A 139 -16.47 -17.80 -4.22
C ALA A 139 -15.61 -16.73 -4.92
N PRO A 140 -16.16 -15.60 -5.42
CA PRO A 140 -15.34 -14.57 -6.08
C PRO A 140 -14.74 -13.55 -5.09
N LEU A 141 -15.06 -13.67 -3.80
CA LEU A 141 -14.73 -12.65 -2.81
C LEU A 141 -13.27 -12.78 -2.37
N LEU A 142 -12.69 -11.62 -2.11
CA LEU A 142 -11.36 -11.47 -1.54
C LEU A 142 -11.49 -10.82 -0.17
N PRO A 143 -10.53 -11.06 0.75
CA PRO A 143 -10.58 -10.43 2.06
C PRO A 143 -10.68 -8.90 1.94
N GLY A 144 -11.54 -8.31 2.76
CA GLY A 144 -11.94 -6.90 2.72
C GLY A 144 -13.23 -6.63 1.95
N ASP A 145 -13.69 -7.51 1.06
CA ASP A 145 -14.98 -7.31 0.39
C ASP A 145 -16.13 -7.22 1.42
N LEU A 146 -17.08 -6.32 1.18
CA LEU A 146 -18.24 -6.12 2.05
C LEU A 146 -19.39 -6.99 1.57
N MET A 147 -19.96 -7.76 2.48
CA MET A 147 -21.08 -8.68 2.27
C MET A 147 -22.35 -8.05 2.84
N PHE A 148 -23.48 -8.18 2.14
CA PHE A 148 -24.72 -7.48 2.49
C PHE A 148 -25.93 -8.43 2.54
N TRP A 149 -26.87 -8.14 3.44
CA TRP A 149 -28.13 -8.87 3.60
C TRP A 149 -29.33 -7.93 3.59
N GLY A 150 -30.39 -8.39 2.93
CA GLY A 150 -31.66 -7.71 2.80
C GLY A 150 -32.34 -7.97 1.46
N SER A 151 -33.65 -7.78 1.41
CA SER A 151 -34.47 -7.96 0.21
C SER A 151 -35.15 -6.65 -0.15
N GLY A 152 -34.70 -6.00 -1.21
CA GLY A 152 -35.18 -4.67 -1.63
C GLY A 152 -34.58 -3.50 -0.83
N HIS A 153 -34.35 -3.69 0.47
CA HIS A 153 -33.59 -2.77 1.33
C HIS A 153 -32.58 -3.58 2.15
N VAL A 154 -31.31 -3.17 2.11
CA VAL A 154 -30.22 -3.84 2.82
C VAL A 154 -30.15 -3.37 4.27
N HIS A 155 -30.26 -4.32 5.20
CA HIS A 155 -30.29 -4.03 6.65
C HIS A 155 -29.00 -4.42 7.37
N HIS A 156 -28.15 -5.25 6.78
CA HIS A 156 -26.90 -5.70 7.42
C HIS A 156 -25.71 -5.71 6.46
N VAL A 157 -24.52 -5.45 7.01
CA VAL A 157 -23.24 -5.50 6.31
C VAL A 157 -22.14 -6.12 7.20
N ALA A 158 -21.27 -6.92 6.59
CA ALA A 158 -20.10 -7.53 7.23
C ALA A 158 -18.88 -7.50 6.30
N MET A 159 -17.68 -7.66 6.86
CA MET A 159 -16.44 -7.69 6.08
C MET A 159 -15.92 -9.11 5.93
N TYR A 160 -15.73 -9.58 4.70
CA TYR A 160 -15.17 -10.89 4.40
C TYR A 160 -13.69 -10.96 4.78
N LEU A 161 -13.27 -12.04 5.44
CA LEU A 161 -11.89 -12.24 5.88
C LEU A 161 -11.11 -13.22 4.99
N GLY A 162 -11.79 -13.96 4.10
CA GLY A 162 -11.22 -15.15 3.49
C GLY A 162 -11.48 -16.41 4.32
N GLY A 163 -11.15 -17.59 3.77
CA GLY A 163 -11.30 -18.86 4.49
C GLY A 163 -12.74 -19.19 4.93
N GLY A 164 -13.75 -18.60 4.27
CA GLY A 164 -15.14 -18.76 4.68
C GLY A 164 -15.52 -18.05 5.98
N GLN A 165 -14.71 -17.08 6.43
CA GLN A 165 -14.95 -16.28 7.63
C GLN A 165 -15.26 -14.82 7.28
N MET A 166 -15.97 -14.14 8.18
CA MET A 166 -16.24 -12.71 8.13
C MET A 166 -16.17 -12.10 9.54
N VAL A 167 -15.94 -10.79 9.61
CA VAL A 167 -16.03 -10.01 10.86
C VAL A 167 -17.23 -9.08 10.79
N GLU A 168 -17.99 -8.97 11.88
CA GLU A 168 -19.24 -8.24 11.92
C GLU A 168 -19.55 -7.62 13.29
N ALA A 169 -20.30 -6.52 13.26
CA ALA A 169 -21.14 -6.05 14.36
C ALA A 169 -22.57 -6.57 14.09
N TYR A 170 -22.97 -7.66 14.74
CA TYR A 170 -24.15 -8.42 14.29
C TYR A 170 -25.49 -7.84 14.77
N GLU A 171 -25.66 -7.67 16.09
CA GLU A 171 -26.92 -7.22 16.68
C GLU A 171 -26.72 -6.70 18.11
N SER A 172 -27.72 -5.99 18.64
CA SER A 172 -27.70 -5.45 20.01
C SER A 172 -27.51 -6.55 21.06
N GLY A 173 -26.83 -6.21 22.16
CA GLY A 173 -26.45 -7.19 23.18
C GLY A 173 -25.22 -8.05 22.84
N THR A 174 -24.67 -7.97 21.63
CA THR A 174 -23.48 -8.71 21.22
C THR A 174 -22.22 -7.83 21.12
N HIS A 175 -21.09 -8.44 20.75
CA HIS A 175 -19.83 -7.76 20.50
C HIS A 175 -19.36 -8.02 19.06
N ILE A 176 -18.46 -7.18 18.56
CA ILE A 176 -17.76 -7.42 17.30
C ILE A 176 -17.08 -8.78 17.37
N ARG A 177 -17.36 -9.63 16.38
CA ARG A 177 -16.95 -11.03 16.36
C ARG A 177 -16.56 -11.49 14.96
N VAL A 178 -15.76 -12.56 14.92
CA VAL A 178 -15.57 -13.38 13.72
C VAL A 178 -16.68 -14.43 13.68
N ALA A 179 -17.25 -14.65 12.50
CA ALA A 179 -18.25 -15.67 12.26
C ALA A 179 -18.04 -16.36 10.90
N PRO A 180 -18.51 -17.60 10.72
CA PRO A 180 -18.60 -18.22 9.41
C PRO A 180 -19.49 -17.38 8.48
N VAL A 181 -19.11 -17.32 7.20
CA VAL A 181 -19.90 -16.66 6.16
C VAL A 181 -21.29 -17.28 6.02
N ARG A 182 -22.31 -16.42 5.91
CA ARG A 182 -23.70 -16.81 5.70
C ARG A 182 -24.21 -16.30 4.34
N THR A 183 -24.36 -17.18 3.36
CA THR A 183 -24.87 -16.83 2.01
C THR A 183 -26.29 -17.36 1.72
N GLY A 184 -26.95 -17.96 2.72
CA GLY A 184 -28.36 -18.35 2.63
C GLY A 184 -29.30 -17.20 3.03
N GLY A 185 -30.60 -17.44 2.92
CA GLY A 185 -31.63 -16.46 3.31
C GLY A 185 -31.68 -15.28 2.36
N ASP A 186 -31.61 -14.08 2.92
CA ASP A 186 -31.72 -12.79 2.22
C ASP A 186 -30.36 -12.17 1.88
N TYR A 187 -29.31 -13.00 1.71
CA TYR A 187 -28.02 -12.53 1.22
C TYR A 187 -28.20 -11.79 -0.11
N ALA A 188 -27.86 -10.50 -0.14
CA ALA A 188 -28.09 -9.62 -1.28
C ALA A 188 -26.92 -9.65 -2.29
N GLY A 189 -25.73 -10.01 -1.80
CA GLY A 189 -24.49 -10.01 -2.57
C GLY A 189 -23.36 -9.32 -1.83
N ALA A 190 -22.34 -8.93 -2.56
CA ALA A 190 -21.17 -8.26 -2.01
C ALA A 190 -20.64 -7.18 -2.95
N ILE A 191 -19.89 -6.24 -2.39
CA ILE A 191 -19.15 -5.25 -3.17
C ILE A 191 -17.68 -5.28 -2.78
N ARG A 192 -16.83 -5.01 -3.77
CA ARG A 192 -15.42 -4.68 -3.52
C ARG A 192 -15.30 -3.17 -3.50
N ILE A 193 -14.85 -2.62 -2.38
CA ILE A 193 -14.58 -1.18 -2.31
C ILE A 193 -13.34 -0.86 -3.13
N ASN A 194 -13.47 0.17 -3.94
CA ASN A 194 -12.38 0.83 -4.63
C ASN A 194 -11.54 1.58 -3.59
N GLY A 195 -10.56 0.89 -3.01
CA GLY A 195 -9.58 1.49 -2.10
C GLY A 195 -8.65 2.51 -2.75
N SER A 196 -8.77 2.78 -4.07
CA SER A 196 -7.99 3.82 -4.76
C SER A 196 -8.37 5.25 -4.33
N GLY A 197 -9.40 5.41 -3.50
CA GLY A 197 -9.57 6.62 -2.70
C GLY A 197 -8.65 6.65 -1.48
N THR A 198 -7.33 6.83 -1.71
CA THR A 198 -6.24 7.08 -0.73
C THR A 198 -6.23 6.20 0.53
N PRO A 199 -5.18 5.40 0.79
CA PRO A 199 -4.61 5.30 2.13
C PRO A 199 -3.94 6.64 2.48
N THR A 200 -4.32 7.28 3.58
CA THR A 200 -3.27 7.94 4.39
C THR A 200 -2.31 6.83 4.81
N PRO A 201 -0.99 6.93 4.63
CA PRO A 201 -0.09 6.09 5.39
C PRO A 201 -0.05 6.59 6.84
N PRO A 202 -0.19 5.74 7.88
CA PRO A 202 0.39 6.12 9.18
C PRO A 202 1.33 5.02 9.73
N PRO A 203 2.38 5.30 10.54
CA PRO A 203 3.00 6.58 10.94
C PRO A 203 4.57 6.62 10.88
N ALA A 204 5.15 7.79 11.19
CA ALA A 204 6.46 8.06 11.81
C ALA A 204 7.83 7.69 11.15
N ASN A 205 7.91 7.05 9.98
CA ASN A 205 9.22 6.72 9.36
C ASN A 205 9.73 7.72 8.31
N GLY A 206 9.23 8.95 8.33
CA GLY A 206 9.72 10.05 7.48
C GLY A 206 9.29 9.94 6.01
N GLY A 207 9.03 11.10 5.42
CA GLY A 207 8.61 11.26 4.01
C GLY A 207 7.45 12.23 3.86
N THR A 208 7.32 12.82 2.67
CA THR A 208 6.25 13.78 2.33
C THR A 208 5.29 13.15 1.32
N THR A 209 4.01 13.44 1.50
CA THR A 209 2.93 12.80 0.73
C THR A 209 2.68 13.52 -0.60
N PHE A 210 2.56 12.74 -1.67
CA PHE A 210 2.16 13.19 -3.01
C PHE A 210 1.12 12.25 -3.61
N GLU A 211 0.47 12.68 -4.69
CA GLU A 211 -0.50 11.87 -5.42
C GLU A 211 0.05 11.54 -6.80
N THR A 212 -0.09 10.30 -7.26
CA THR A 212 0.22 9.94 -8.64
C THR A 212 -0.94 10.27 -9.58
N TRP A 213 -0.71 10.17 -10.89
CA TRP A 213 -1.74 10.26 -11.92
C TRP A 213 -1.60 9.13 -12.93
N GLY A 214 -2.64 8.92 -13.73
CA GLY A 214 -2.69 7.86 -14.74
C GLY A 214 -3.07 6.49 -14.17
N THR A 215 -2.95 5.46 -15.00
CA THR A 215 -3.30 4.07 -14.71
C THR A 215 -2.17 3.13 -15.14
N GLY A 216 -1.95 2.03 -14.43
CA GLY A 216 -0.88 1.07 -14.75
C GLY A 216 0.52 1.57 -14.38
N VAL A 217 0.62 2.53 -13.46
CA VAL A 217 1.89 3.12 -13.01
C VAL A 217 2.67 2.09 -12.19
N ARG A 218 3.91 1.80 -12.59
CA ARG A 218 4.73 0.76 -11.93
C ARG A 218 5.75 1.39 -10.99
N THR A 219 6.00 0.72 -9.87
CA THR A 219 7.15 0.99 -8.99
C THR A 219 8.22 -0.08 -9.19
N HIS A 220 9.47 0.25 -8.94
CA HIS A 220 10.64 -0.55 -9.29
C HIS A 220 11.58 -0.73 -8.09
N ARG A 221 12.34 -1.84 -8.05
CA ARG A 221 13.36 -2.07 -7.02
C ARG A 221 14.57 -1.13 -7.14
N THR A 222 14.80 -0.61 -8.34
CA THR A 222 15.85 0.34 -8.69
C THR A 222 15.22 1.52 -9.42
N PRO A 223 15.85 2.71 -9.45
CA PRO A 223 15.32 3.90 -10.12
C PRO A 223 15.50 3.82 -11.65
N SER A 224 14.89 2.80 -12.24
CA SER A 224 14.95 2.47 -13.67
C SER A 224 13.72 1.68 -14.06
N VAL A 225 13.17 1.95 -15.26
CA VAL A 225 12.01 1.22 -15.78
C VAL A 225 12.36 -0.23 -16.15
N GLY A 226 13.64 -0.53 -16.36
CA GLY A 226 14.15 -1.90 -16.49
C GLY A 226 14.34 -2.63 -15.15
N GLY A 227 14.18 -1.93 -14.03
CA GLY A 227 14.24 -2.52 -12.69
C GLY A 227 13.07 -3.47 -12.44
N ALA A 228 13.28 -4.49 -11.60
CA ALA A 228 12.22 -5.42 -11.23
C ALA A 228 11.01 -4.66 -10.63
N VAL A 229 9.83 -4.92 -11.17
CA VAL A 229 8.57 -4.30 -10.70
C VAL A 229 8.30 -4.76 -9.27
N VAL A 230 8.03 -3.79 -8.40
CA VAL A 230 7.61 -4.04 -7.01
C VAL A 230 6.08 -4.02 -6.92
N ASP A 231 5.46 -3.02 -7.53
CA ASP A 231 4.00 -2.87 -7.56
C ASP A 231 3.52 -2.22 -8.87
N THR A 232 2.21 -2.31 -9.16
CA THR A 232 1.53 -1.66 -10.28
C THR A 232 0.22 -1.04 -9.82
N PHE A 233 0.17 0.28 -9.83
CA PHE A 233 -1.01 1.06 -9.48
C PHE A 233 -2.04 1.02 -10.61
N ALA A 234 -3.25 0.53 -10.32
CA ALA A 234 -4.33 0.49 -11.29
C ALA A 234 -4.92 1.87 -11.64
N GLY A 235 -4.62 2.90 -10.82
CA GLY A 235 -5.07 4.28 -10.99
C GLY A 235 -4.27 5.26 -10.13
N PRO A 236 -4.70 6.54 -10.07
CA PRO A 236 -4.09 7.55 -9.22
C PRO A 236 -3.98 7.05 -7.77
N THR A 237 -2.79 7.16 -7.19
CA THR A 237 -2.41 6.53 -5.93
C THR A 237 -1.60 7.51 -5.09
N GLN A 238 -1.95 7.67 -3.81
CA GLN A 238 -1.14 8.48 -2.90
C GLN A 238 0.13 7.73 -2.52
N VAL A 239 1.28 8.40 -2.59
CA VAL A 239 2.61 7.86 -2.30
C VAL A 239 3.31 8.73 -1.25
N SER A 240 4.11 8.11 -0.38
CA SER A 240 4.99 8.82 0.56
C SER A 240 6.41 8.78 0.05
N VAL A 241 6.96 9.94 -0.30
CA VAL A 241 8.31 10.09 -0.84
C VAL A 241 9.27 10.41 0.28
N GLN A 242 10.25 9.53 0.50
CA GLN A 242 11.28 9.70 1.53
C GLN A 242 12.42 10.60 1.05
N CYS A 243 12.82 10.42 -0.21
CA CYS A 243 13.88 11.16 -0.84
C CYS A 243 13.74 11.06 -2.36
N GLN A 244 14.44 11.92 -3.10
CA GLN A 244 14.49 11.88 -4.56
C GLN A 244 15.94 11.88 -5.06
N GLN A 245 16.16 11.45 -6.31
CA GLN A 245 17.46 11.56 -6.97
C GLN A 245 17.31 11.53 -8.49
N HIS A 246 18.31 12.06 -9.20
CA HIS A 246 18.44 11.86 -10.65
C HIS A 246 18.81 10.41 -10.98
N ALA A 247 18.11 9.82 -11.95
CA ALA A 247 18.40 8.48 -12.48
C ALA A 247 17.96 8.38 -13.95
N GLU A 248 17.35 7.26 -14.37
CA GLU A 248 16.96 7.04 -15.77
C GLU A 248 15.97 8.10 -16.25
N SER A 249 16.27 8.76 -17.37
CA SER A 249 15.32 9.65 -18.00
C SER A 249 14.18 8.84 -18.61
N VAL A 250 12.97 9.08 -18.13
CA VAL A 250 11.75 8.45 -18.65
C VAL A 250 11.07 9.46 -19.57
N THR A 251 10.45 8.99 -20.64
CA THR A 251 9.53 9.80 -21.46
C THR A 251 8.23 9.03 -21.60
N ALA A 252 7.14 9.63 -21.15
CA ALA A 252 5.80 9.04 -21.21
C ALA A 252 4.76 10.15 -21.30
N GLU A 253 3.70 9.93 -22.07
CA GLU A 253 2.54 10.83 -22.16
C GLU A 253 2.90 12.29 -22.50
N GLY A 254 3.96 12.51 -23.28
CA GLY A 254 4.44 13.84 -23.67
C GLY A 254 5.29 14.56 -22.62
N TYR A 255 5.58 13.91 -21.49
CA TYR A 255 6.46 14.42 -20.45
C TYR A 255 7.79 13.66 -20.43
N THR A 256 8.88 14.37 -20.14
CA THR A 256 10.20 13.81 -19.94
C THR A 256 10.74 14.28 -18.60
N ASN A 257 11.23 13.36 -17.77
CA ASN A 257 11.81 13.67 -16.46
C ASN A 257 12.84 12.59 -16.07
N ASP A 258 13.91 12.98 -15.38
CA ASP A 258 14.97 12.11 -14.89
C ASP A 258 15.00 11.98 -13.36
N ILE A 259 14.06 12.62 -12.65
CA ILE A 259 13.91 12.45 -11.20
C ILE A 259 13.13 11.17 -10.87
N TRP A 260 13.69 10.44 -9.91
CA TRP A 260 13.07 9.28 -9.29
C TRP A 260 12.92 9.49 -7.79
N SER A 261 11.72 9.23 -7.29
CA SER A 261 11.38 9.28 -5.88
C SER A 261 11.47 7.90 -5.25
N LYS A 262 12.14 7.81 -4.11
CA LYS A 262 12.13 6.62 -3.26
C LYS A 262 10.94 6.69 -2.31
N LEU A 263 10.10 5.66 -2.37
CA LEU A 263 8.90 5.58 -1.57
C LEU A 263 9.19 4.98 -0.19
N ALA A 264 8.26 5.17 0.75
CA ALA A 264 8.39 4.67 2.13
C ALA A 264 8.46 3.14 2.24
N ASP A 265 7.98 2.41 1.24
CA ASP A 265 8.13 0.95 1.13
C ASP A 265 9.51 0.52 0.56
N GLY A 266 10.37 1.49 0.24
CA GLY A 266 11.70 1.30 -0.34
C GLY A 266 11.73 1.13 -1.86
N SER A 267 10.58 1.14 -2.54
CA SER A 267 10.49 1.10 -4.01
C SER A 267 10.78 2.46 -4.65
N TRP A 268 10.99 2.47 -5.95
CA TRP A 268 11.30 3.66 -6.75
C TRP A 268 10.19 3.94 -7.76
N LEU A 269 9.83 5.20 -7.89
CA LEU A 269 8.83 5.68 -8.83
C LEU A 269 9.39 6.88 -9.60
N THR A 270 9.22 6.89 -10.92
CA THR A 270 9.56 8.07 -11.74
C THR A 270 8.61 9.22 -11.42
N ASN A 271 9.16 10.42 -11.26
CA ASN A 271 8.37 11.62 -10.94
C ASN A 271 7.42 12.03 -12.06
N ILE A 272 7.55 11.49 -13.28
CA ILE A 272 6.59 11.75 -14.37
C ILE A 272 5.17 11.43 -13.93
N TYR A 273 4.98 10.38 -13.13
CA TYR A 273 3.67 9.97 -12.67
C TYR A 273 3.26 10.59 -11.34
N ILE A 274 4.05 11.49 -10.74
CA ILE A 274 3.70 12.16 -9.49
C ILE A 274 3.18 13.56 -9.82
N LYS A 275 1.99 13.91 -9.30
CA LYS A 275 1.41 15.25 -9.47
C LYS A 275 2.29 16.28 -8.79
N GLY A 276 2.74 17.26 -9.57
CA GLY A 276 3.58 18.35 -9.09
C GLY A 276 4.61 18.78 -10.12
N PRO A 277 5.58 19.62 -9.71
CA PRO A 277 6.76 19.92 -10.52
C PRO A 277 7.65 18.68 -10.74
N ALA A 278 8.53 18.74 -11.73
CA ALA A 278 9.42 17.64 -12.10
C ALA A 278 10.29 17.15 -10.92
N SER A 279 10.77 18.07 -10.09
CA SER A 279 11.42 17.81 -8.80
C SER A 279 10.49 18.26 -7.68
N LEU A 280 10.25 17.39 -6.69
CA LEU A 280 9.26 17.64 -5.65
C LEU A 280 9.83 18.57 -4.56
N PRO A 281 9.14 19.66 -4.21
CA PRO A 281 9.65 20.63 -3.25
C PRO A 281 9.70 20.04 -1.83
N GLY A 282 10.78 20.32 -1.11
CA GLY A 282 10.94 19.89 0.29
C GLY A 282 11.37 18.44 0.50
N ILE A 283 11.65 17.70 -0.58
CA ILE A 283 12.11 16.30 -0.51
C ILE A 283 13.63 16.24 -0.51
N PRO A 284 14.25 15.57 0.50
CA PRO A 284 15.69 15.47 0.58
C PRO A 284 16.26 14.53 -0.50
N ASP A 285 17.55 14.66 -0.79
CA ASP A 285 18.24 13.73 -1.69
C ASP A 285 18.52 12.38 -1.02
N CYS A 286 18.48 11.29 -1.78
CA CYS A 286 18.62 9.92 -1.25
C CYS A 286 20.02 9.52 -0.75
N GLY A 287 21.01 10.41 -0.78
CA GLY A 287 22.36 10.17 -0.21
C GLY A 287 23.19 9.07 -0.90
N GLY A 288 22.69 8.41 -1.94
CA GLY A 288 23.49 7.54 -2.80
C GLY A 288 24.39 8.38 -3.71
N SER A 289 25.56 7.85 -4.07
CA SER A 289 26.32 8.39 -5.20
C SER A 289 25.42 8.32 -6.44
N SER A 290 24.87 9.47 -6.82
CA SER A 290 24.19 9.71 -8.07
C SER A 290 25.15 9.38 -9.21
N THR A 291 25.09 8.15 -9.68
CA THR A 291 25.51 7.85 -11.05
C THR A 291 24.24 7.96 -11.88
N PRO A 292 24.01 9.08 -12.59
CA PRO A 292 22.95 9.14 -13.57
C PRO A 292 23.30 8.16 -14.71
N PRO A 293 22.32 7.48 -15.33
CA PRO A 293 22.56 6.80 -16.58
C PRO A 293 23.11 7.81 -17.61
N PRO A 294 24.08 7.40 -18.43
CA PRO A 294 24.65 8.27 -19.44
C PRO A 294 23.56 8.68 -20.44
N SER A 295 23.17 9.95 -20.44
CA SER A 295 22.63 10.53 -21.68
C SER A 295 23.81 10.54 -22.65
N SER A 296 23.65 9.94 -23.83
CA SER A 296 24.69 9.94 -24.86
C SER A 296 25.09 11.38 -25.15
N GLY A 297 26.25 11.81 -24.65
CA GLY A 297 26.75 13.17 -24.83
C GLY A 297 26.76 14.09 -23.59
N SER A 298 26.41 13.63 -22.38
CA SER A 298 26.58 14.42 -21.15
C SER A 298 27.54 13.79 -20.14
N LYS A 299 28.08 14.59 -19.22
CA LYS A 299 28.92 14.13 -18.10
C LYS A 299 28.38 14.61 -16.75
N PRO A 300 28.32 13.72 -15.74
CA PRO A 300 27.85 14.09 -14.41
C PRO A 300 28.93 14.85 -13.63
N PHE A 301 28.53 15.91 -12.95
CA PHE A 301 29.36 16.66 -12.01
C PHE A 301 28.60 16.96 -10.73
N GLN A 302 29.29 16.88 -9.60
CA GLN A 302 28.74 17.30 -8.32
C GLN A 302 28.81 18.82 -8.21
N THR A 303 27.77 19.47 -7.69
CA THR A 303 27.82 20.85 -7.26
C THR A 303 28.28 20.93 -5.80
N TRP A 304 28.64 22.11 -5.33
CA TRP A 304 29.02 22.34 -3.93
C TRP A 304 28.28 23.51 -3.27
N GLY A 305 27.70 24.42 -4.06
CA GLY A 305 26.93 25.55 -3.54
C GLY A 305 25.51 25.16 -3.12
N THR A 306 24.96 25.94 -2.19
CA THR A 306 23.53 25.95 -1.86
C THR A 306 22.84 27.11 -2.57
N GLY A 307 21.53 26.99 -2.82
CA GLY A 307 20.73 28.06 -3.43
C GLY A 307 21.13 28.44 -4.86
N VAL A 308 21.68 27.52 -5.63
CA VAL A 308 22.21 27.78 -6.98
C VAL A 308 21.08 27.83 -7.99
N ARG A 309 21.00 28.91 -8.77
CA ARG A 309 20.03 29.05 -9.85
C ARG A 309 20.64 28.65 -11.19
N THR A 310 19.82 28.11 -12.07
CA THR A 310 20.16 27.96 -13.50
C THR A 310 19.36 28.94 -14.33
N HIS A 311 19.90 29.26 -15.50
CA HIS A 311 19.42 30.33 -16.35
C HIS A 311 19.11 29.83 -17.77
N SER A 312 18.23 30.51 -18.47
CA SER A 312 17.85 30.19 -19.86
C SER A 312 18.99 30.47 -20.86
N GLU A 313 19.92 31.35 -20.49
CA GLU A 313 21.12 31.70 -21.24
C GLU A 313 22.32 31.75 -20.27
N PRO A 314 23.59 31.69 -20.74
CA PRO A 314 24.77 31.67 -19.87
C PRO A 314 25.12 33.07 -19.32
N ASN A 315 24.17 33.70 -18.65
CA ASN A 315 24.31 34.96 -17.95
C ASN A 315 23.32 35.03 -16.77
N VAL A 316 23.69 35.71 -15.68
CA VAL A 316 22.89 35.73 -14.44
C VAL A 316 21.62 36.59 -14.55
N ASN A 317 21.50 37.39 -15.60
CA ASN A 317 20.34 38.25 -15.87
C ASN A 317 19.24 37.52 -16.65
N ALA A 318 19.56 36.38 -17.26
CA ALA A 318 18.60 35.58 -17.99
C ALA A 318 17.59 34.91 -17.05
N GLY A 319 16.39 34.63 -17.59
CA GLY A 319 15.30 34.03 -16.82
C GLY A 319 15.74 32.75 -16.13
N VAL A 320 15.41 32.65 -14.83
CA VAL A 320 15.73 31.47 -14.01
C VAL A 320 14.92 30.29 -14.51
N VAL A 321 15.60 29.18 -14.79
CA VAL A 321 14.99 27.93 -15.26
C VAL A 321 14.82 26.95 -14.12
N ASP A 322 15.80 26.86 -13.22
CA ASP A 322 15.78 25.92 -12.09
C ASP A 322 16.49 26.51 -10.85
N TYR A 323 16.27 25.88 -9.70
CA TYR A 323 16.83 26.27 -8.41
C TYR A 323 17.23 25.05 -7.57
N PHE A 324 18.52 24.94 -7.29
CA PHE A 324 19.11 23.92 -6.43
C PHE A 324 19.30 24.46 -5.01
N ALA A 325 18.38 24.10 -4.12
CA ALA A 325 18.46 24.52 -2.71
C ALA A 325 19.70 23.98 -1.99
N GLN A 326 20.22 22.82 -2.41
CA GLN A 326 21.35 22.10 -1.81
C GLN A 326 22.33 21.61 -2.90
N PRO A 327 23.58 21.26 -2.53
CA PRO A 327 24.52 20.64 -3.46
C PRO A 327 23.93 19.35 -4.03
N THR A 328 24.02 19.18 -5.34
CA THR A 328 23.40 18.08 -6.08
C THR A 328 24.28 17.64 -7.25
N THR A 329 23.84 16.71 -8.10
CA THR A 329 24.55 16.33 -9.32
C THR A 329 23.88 16.91 -10.54
N VAL A 330 24.67 17.58 -11.38
CA VAL A 330 24.23 18.12 -12.65
C VAL A 330 24.87 17.36 -13.80
N ASN A 331 24.10 17.11 -14.86
CA ASN A 331 24.61 16.52 -16.09
C ASN A 331 24.95 17.62 -17.08
N VAL A 332 26.24 17.80 -17.36
CA VAL A 332 26.73 18.83 -18.27
C VAL A 332 26.86 18.25 -19.67
N VAL A 333 26.11 18.78 -20.61
CA VAL A 333 26.11 18.40 -22.03
C VAL A 333 27.30 19.03 -22.74
N CYS A 334 27.49 20.32 -22.55
CA CYS A 334 28.60 21.09 -23.10
C CYS A 334 28.86 22.31 -22.20
N GLN A 335 29.95 23.03 -22.44
CA GLN A 335 30.27 24.25 -21.70
C GLN A 335 30.74 25.35 -22.64
N ALA A 336 30.56 26.61 -22.28
CA ALA A 336 30.94 27.77 -23.07
C ALA A 336 31.54 28.87 -22.20
N HIS A 337 32.36 29.73 -22.79
CA HIS A 337 32.74 31.01 -22.17
C HIS A 337 31.61 32.02 -22.38
N ALA A 338 31.18 32.70 -21.32
CA ALA A 338 30.12 33.69 -21.36
C ALA A 338 30.34 34.76 -20.27
N GLN A 339 29.28 35.19 -19.57
CA GLN A 339 29.42 36.22 -18.56
C GLN A 339 30.39 35.80 -17.44
N GLU A 340 31.39 36.60 -17.13
CA GLU A 340 32.22 36.40 -15.95
C GLU A 340 31.37 36.61 -14.67
N VAL A 341 31.40 35.62 -13.78
CA VAL A 341 30.69 35.65 -12.51
C VAL A 341 31.71 35.67 -11.39
N THR A 342 31.46 36.47 -10.35
CA THR A 342 32.19 36.41 -9.08
C THR A 342 31.22 36.11 -7.96
N ALA A 343 31.41 34.98 -7.27
CA ALA A 343 30.59 34.57 -6.13
C ALA A 343 31.40 33.72 -5.15
N GLU A 344 31.15 33.88 -3.85
CA GLU A 344 31.79 33.10 -2.78
C GLU A 344 33.33 33.07 -2.85
N GLY A 345 33.95 34.15 -3.32
CA GLY A 345 35.41 34.26 -3.47
C GLY A 345 36.00 33.61 -4.73
N TYR A 346 35.16 33.04 -5.60
CA TYR A 346 35.56 32.46 -6.88
C TYR A 346 35.15 33.38 -8.03
N THR A 347 35.98 33.47 -9.06
CA THR A 347 35.66 34.16 -10.32
C THR A 347 35.88 33.21 -11.49
N ASN A 348 34.92 33.10 -12.40
CA ASN A 348 34.99 32.23 -13.57
C ASN A 348 34.02 32.71 -14.66
N ASP A 349 34.39 32.52 -15.92
CA ASP A 349 33.59 32.86 -17.12
C ASP A 349 33.01 31.63 -17.82
N ALA A 350 33.29 30.44 -17.32
CA ALA A 350 32.79 29.19 -17.87
C ALA A 350 31.37 28.86 -17.37
N TRP A 351 30.51 28.48 -18.31
CA TRP A 351 29.12 28.09 -18.08
C TRP A 351 28.85 26.70 -18.63
N ALA A 352 28.25 25.85 -17.81
CA ALA A 352 27.82 24.50 -18.16
C ALA A 352 26.37 24.52 -18.64
N LYS A 353 26.12 23.96 -19.82
CA LYS A 353 24.77 23.66 -20.32
C LYS A 353 24.34 22.31 -19.79
N LEU A 354 23.21 22.27 -19.09
CA LEU A 354 22.66 21.08 -18.46
C LEU A 354 21.75 20.32 -19.43
N THR A 355 21.43 19.07 -19.10
CA THR A 355 20.53 18.21 -19.90
C THR A 355 19.12 18.76 -20.05
N ASN A 356 18.64 19.54 -19.08
CA ASN A 356 17.36 20.26 -19.17
C ASN A 356 17.45 21.55 -20.03
N GLY A 357 18.59 21.81 -20.67
CA GLY A 357 18.84 22.97 -21.54
C GLY A 357 19.22 24.26 -20.82
N SER A 358 19.14 24.28 -19.48
CA SER A 358 19.53 25.44 -18.67
C SER A 358 21.05 25.59 -18.54
N TRP A 359 21.49 26.78 -18.13
CA TRP A 359 22.88 27.14 -17.95
C TRP A 359 23.20 27.41 -16.49
N MET A 360 24.33 26.89 -16.03
CA MET A 360 24.87 27.11 -14.69
C MET A 360 26.31 27.61 -14.80
N THR A 361 26.70 28.57 -13.96
CA THR A 361 28.12 28.94 -13.84
C THR A 361 28.93 27.79 -13.24
N ASN A 362 30.08 27.48 -13.84
CA ASN A 362 30.97 26.43 -13.35
C ASN A 362 31.51 26.69 -11.94
N ILE A 363 31.38 27.92 -11.41
CA ILE A 363 31.77 28.26 -10.03
C ILE A 363 31.15 27.30 -9.03
N TYR A 364 29.90 26.89 -9.23
CA TYR A 364 29.19 26.02 -8.29
C TYR A 364 29.37 24.53 -8.57
N ILE A 365 30.15 24.16 -9.58
CA ILE A 365 30.41 22.78 -9.99
C ILE A 365 31.79 22.35 -9.46
N LYS A 366 31.87 21.20 -8.78
CA LYS A 366 33.13 20.61 -8.34
C LYS A 366 33.94 20.18 -9.56
N GLY A 367 35.10 20.80 -9.74
CA GLY A 367 36.00 20.54 -10.87
C GLY A 367 36.98 21.68 -11.07
N GLY A 368 37.64 21.69 -12.22
CA GLY A 368 38.41 22.85 -12.68
C GLY A 368 37.49 23.97 -13.18
N ALA A 369 38.03 25.17 -13.34
CA ALA A 369 37.30 26.32 -13.90
C ALA A 369 36.63 25.96 -15.25
N TRP A 370 37.35 25.20 -16.08
CA TRP A 370 36.83 24.51 -17.24
C TRP A 370 36.73 23.01 -16.95
N LEU A 371 35.55 22.40 -17.15
CA LEU A 371 35.28 21.03 -16.75
C LEU A 371 35.99 20.05 -17.70
N ALA A 372 36.82 19.17 -17.15
CA ALA A 372 37.62 18.25 -17.93
C ALA A 372 36.75 17.25 -18.72
N GLY A 373 36.96 17.20 -20.03
CA GLY A 373 36.29 16.27 -20.93
C GLY A 373 34.81 16.58 -21.18
N VAL A 374 34.31 17.76 -20.83
CA VAL A 374 33.05 18.30 -21.33
C VAL A 374 33.32 19.05 -22.64
N PRO A 375 32.58 18.77 -23.73
CA PRO A 375 32.80 19.45 -25.01
C PRO A 375 32.38 20.93 -24.94
N THR A 376 32.94 21.74 -25.83
CA THR A 376 32.52 23.14 -25.99
C THR A 376 31.15 23.19 -26.67
N CYS A 377 30.23 24.02 -26.15
CA CYS A 377 29.06 24.47 -26.91
C CYS A 377 29.55 25.52 -27.94
#